data_AF-A0A2A2SDT8-F1
#
_entry.id   AF-A0A2A2SDT8-F1
#
_cell.length_a   1.000
_cell.length_b   1.000
_cell.length_c   1.000
_cell.angle_alpha   90.00
_cell.angle_beta   90.00
_cell.angle_gamma   90.00
#
_symmetry.space_group_name_H-M   'P 1'
#
loop_
_entity.id
_entity.type
_entity.pdbx_description
1 polymer ?
#
loop_
_entity_poly.entity_id
_entity_poly.type
_entity_poly.pdbx_seq_one_letter_code
_entity_poly.pdbx_strand_id
1 'polypeptide(L)'
;MLLDVPNLSVDEITLEVSNLRADIALDARLANLLKLTAGANVGIDQVKIGIKGVQAQATLIVRLENVRAIIERTLQTLDNNPQIVTQLLNTVDNTVGTVGGVANNAVGTVGGVANNAVGAVGQIAGSALRTGQVLNLGQLGLSQLGQTVNAAGQTVRQVRDRSGAVLEVVTDQANRIVSSRALPRQ
;
A
#
# COMPACT_ATOMS: atom_id res chain seq x y z
N MET A 1 29.11 -10.42 22.59
CA MET A 1 28.38 -9.42 23.39
C MET A 1 27.50 -10.17 24.37
N LEU A 2 27.53 -9.80 25.65
CA LEU A 2 26.67 -10.36 26.67
C LEU A 2 25.60 -9.32 26.99
N LEU A 3 24.34 -9.69 26.89
CA LEU A 3 23.22 -8.92 27.40
C LEU A 3 22.70 -9.66 28.63
N ASP A 4 22.90 -9.06 29.80
CA ASP A 4 22.44 -9.63 31.06
C ASP A 4 21.34 -8.76 31.65
N VAL A 5 20.22 -9.38 32.01
CA VAL A 5 19.06 -8.75 32.64
C VAL A 5 18.92 -9.39 34.03
N PRO A 6 19.65 -8.87 35.04
CA PRO A 6 19.73 -9.47 36.38
C PRO A 6 18.46 -9.30 37.21
N ASN A 7 17.54 -8.44 36.77
CA ASN A 7 16.25 -8.20 37.44
C ASN A 7 15.16 -8.08 36.38
N LEU A 8 14.54 -9.20 36.04
CA LEU A 8 13.33 -9.24 35.22
C LEU A 8 12.13 -9.42 36.15
N SER A 9 11.33 -8.38 36.32
CA SER A 9 10.09 -8.44 37.11
C SER A 9 8.88 -8.45 36.18
N VAL A 10 7.93 -9.34 36.46
CA VAL A 10 6.62 -9.39 35.81
C VAL A 10 5.57 -9.32 36.91
N ASP A 11 4.70 -8.32 36.84
CA ASP A 11 3.70 -8.07 37.88
C ASP A 11 2.67 -9.20 37.99
N GLU A 12 2.22 -9.73 36.84
CA GLU A 12 1.25 -10.82 36.80
C GLU A 12 1.39 -11.66 35.51
N ILE A 13 1.33 -12.99 35.67
CA ILE A 13 1.17 -13.96 34.58
C ILE A 13 -0.18 -14.64 34.77
N THR A 14 -1.06 -14.55 33.76
CA THR A 14 -2.35 -15.24 33.75
C THR A 14 -2.31 -16.38 32.74
N LEU A 15 -2.54 -17.62 33.18
CA LEU A 15 -2.71 -18.79 32.33
C LEU A 15 -4.17 -19.23 32.36
N GLU A 16 -4.81 -19.26 31.19
CA GLU A 16 -6.16 -19.79 31.02
C GLU A 16 -6.06 -21.10 30.25
N VAL A 17 -6.42 -22.20 30.89
CA VAL A 17 -6.32 -23.55 30.34
C VAL A 17 -7.72 -24.12 30.22
N SER A 18 -8.10 -24.56 29.03
CA SER A 18 -9.37 -25.23 28.78
C SER A 18 -9.19 -26.74 28.71
N ASN A 19 -10.21 -27.49 29.13
CA ASN A 19 -10.26 -28.95 29.06
C ASN A 19 -9.07 -29.65 29.75
N LEU A 20 -8.69 -29.18 30.94
CA LEU A 20 -7.61 -29.80 31.72
C LEU A 20 -8.06 -31.18 32.20
N ARG A 21 -7.39 -32.22 31.73
CA ARG A 21 -7.57 -33.59 32.23
C ARG A 21 -6.35 -34.00 33.04
N ALA A 22 -6.59 -34.66 34.16
CA ALA A 22 -5.55 -35.18 35.03
C ALA A 22 -5.92 -36.57 35.53
N ASP A 23 -4.95 -37.48 35.50
CA ASP A 23 -5.08 -38.82 36.06
C ASP A 23 -4.31 -38.88 37.37
N ILE A 24 -5.00 -39.23 38.45
CA ILE A 24 -4.43 -39.36 39.80
C ILE A 24 -4.40 -40.84 40.15
N ALA A 25 -3.23 -41.35 40.49
CA ALA A 25 -3.05 -42.70 41.00
C ALA A 25 -2.36 -42.66 42.37
N LEU A 26 -2.90 -43.42 43.32
CA LEU A 26 -2.35 -43.63 44.65
C LEU A 26 -2.04 -45.12 44.82
N ASP A 27 -0.76 -45.46 45.02
CA ASP A 27 -0.30 -46.75 45.53
C ASP A 27 0.35 -46.50 46.90
N ALA A 28 -0.33 -46.93 47.96
CA ALA A 28 0.15 -46.82 49.32
C ALA A 28 0.29 -48.22 49.93
N ARG A 29 1.46 -48.51 50.49
CA ARG A 29 1.78 -49.80 51.12
C ARG A 29 2.35 -49.58 52.52
N LEU A 30 1.84 -50.31 53.50
CA LEU A 30 2.38 -50.36 54.85
C LEU A 30 2.68 -51.81 55.23
N ALA A 31 3.94 -52.22 55.01
CA ALA A 31 4.45 -53.56 55.28
C ALA A 31 3.44 -54.65 54.90
N ASN A 32 3.01 -55.44 55.89
CA ASN A 32 2.07 -56.55 55.73
C ASN A 32 0.63 -56.15 56.13
N LEU A 33 0.41 -54.89 56.50
CA LEU A 33 -0.82 -54.42 57.15
C LEU A 33 -1.76 -53.70 56.18
N LEU A 34 -1.23 -52.92 55.25
CA LEU A 34 -2.04 -52.12 54.34
C LEU A 34 -1.49 -52.18 52.92
N LYS A 35 -2.38 -52.43 51.96
CA LYS A 35 -2.16 -52.16 50.54
C LYS A 35 -3.40 -51.43 50.01
N LEU A 36 -3.21 -50.18 49.61
CA LEU A 36 -4.24 -49.33 49.04
C LEU A 36 -3.83 -48.93 47.63
N THR A 37 -4.69 -49.24 46.67
CA THR A 37 -4.55 -48.78 45.29
C THR A 37 -5.83 -48.04 44.92
N ALA A 38 -5.69 -46.78 44.52
CA ALA A 38 -6.81 -45.94 44.09
C ALA A 38 -6.41 -45.16 42.83
N GLY A 39 -7.37 -44.97 41.93
CA GLY A 39 -7.20 -44.18 40.71
C GLY A 39 -8.40 -43.26 40.53
N ALA A 40 -8.17 -42.05 40.03
CA ALA A 40 -9.22 -41.10 39.67
C ALA A 40 -8.84 -40.34 38.41
N ASN A 41 -9.79 -40.20 37.48
CA ASN A 41 -9.66 -39.33 36.31
C ASN A 41 -10.43 -38.05 36.61
N VAL A 42 -9.77 -36.90 36.47
CA VAL A 42 -10.33 -35.57 36.73
C VAL A 42 -10.36 -34.80 35.43
N GLY A 43 -11.51 -34.19 35.11
CA GLY A 43 -11.66 -33.25 34.01
C GLY A 43 -12.12 -31.90 34.53
N ILE A 44 -11.50 -30.83 34.06
CA ILE A 44 -11.87 -29.45 34.37
C ILE A 44 -12.01 -28.68 33.06
N ASP A 45 -13.19 -28.13 32.80
CA ASP A 45 -13.49 -27.45 31.53
C ASP A 45 -12.66 -26.17 31.36
N GLN A 46 -12.46 -25.40 32.45
CA GLN A 46 -11.64 -24.21 32.41
C GLN A 46 -10.93 -23.95 33.74
N VAL A 47 -9.64 -23.63 33.66
CA VAL A 47 -8.78 -23.26 34.78
C VAL A 47 -8.14 -21.91 34.47
N LYS A 48 -8.21 -20.99 35.44
CA LYS A 48 -7.50 -19.71 35.39
C LYS A 48 -6.47 -19.68 36.51
N ILE A 49 -5.20 -19.56 36.15
CA ILE A 49 -4.06 -19.49 37.08
C ILE A 49 -3.47 -18.10 36.99
N GLY A 50 -3.54 -17.33 38.07
CA GLY A 50 -2.85 -16.05 38.20
C GLY A 50 -1.60 -16.19 39.05
N ILE A 51 -0.44 -15.81 38.52
CA ILE A 51 0.85 -15.80 39.21
C ILE A 51 1.29 -14.35 39.34
N LYS A 52 1.37 -13.82 40.56
CA LYS A 52 1.70 -12.42 40.82
C LYS A 52 3.13 -12.26 41.30
N GLY A 53 3.75 -11.13 40.95
CA GLY A 53 5.08 -10.76 41.40
C GLY A 53 6.13 -11.80 41.01
N VAL A 54 6.28 -12.07 39.72
CA VAL A 54 7.30 -12.99 39.20
C VAL A 54 8.62 -12.24 39.06
N GLN A 55 9.66 -12.72 39.73
CA GLN A 55 11.04 -12.26 39.52
C GLN A 55 11.85 -13.35 38.83
N ALA A 56 12.57 -12.96 37.80
CA ALA A 56 13.40 -13.82 36.98
C ALA A 56 14.72 -13.11 36.62
N GLN A 57 15.67 -13.88 36.10
CA GLN A 57 16.94 -13.40 35.59
C GLN A 57 17.08 -13.94 34.17
N ALA A 58 17.49 -13.09 33.22
CA ALA A 58 17.62 -13.48 31.82
C ALA A 58 18.98 -13.05 31.28
N THR A 59 19.76 -14.03 30.82
CA THR A 59 21.09 -13.78 30.25
C THR A 59 21.11 -14.22 28.78
N LEU A 60 21.38 -13.29 27.88
CA LEU A 60 21.54 -13.52 26.44
C LEU A 60 23.02 -13.39 26.06
N ILE A 61 23.62 -14.52 25.68
CA ILE A 61 25.01 -14.57 25.19
C ILE A 61 24.99 -14.52 23.67
N VAL A 62 25.42 -13.39 23.08
CA VAL A 62 25.55 -13.21 21.63
C VAL A 62 27.01 -13.43 21.23
N ARG A 63 27.24 -14.46 20.40
CA ARG A 63 28.54 -14.73 19.80
C ARG A 63 28.59 -14.10 18.39
N LEU A 64 29.54 -13.18 18.18
CA LEU A 64 29.57 -12.27 17.01
C LEU A 64 30.57 -12.71 15.91
N GLU A 65 31.16 -13.90 16.01
CA GLU A 65 32.15 -14.43 15.05
C GLU A 65 31.64 -14.38 13.60
N ASN A 66 30.36 -14.70 13.41
CA ASN A 66 29.73 -14.68 12.09
C ASN A 66 29.32 -13.28 11.65
N VAL A 67 29.09 -12.34 12.57
CA VAL A 67 28.70 -10.97 12.23
C VAL A 67 29.87 -10.24 11.58
N ARG A 68 31.08 -10.41 12.10
CA ARG A 68 32.30 -9.91 11.45
C ARG A 68 32.47 -10.52 10.05
N ALA A 69 32.30 -11.84 9.92
CA ALA A 69 32.41 -12.52 8.63
C ALA A 69 31.34 -12.06 7.61
N ILE A 70 30.12 -11.76 8.06
CA ILE A 70 29.06 -11.19 7.23
C ILE A 70 29.42 -9.78 6.78
N ILE A 71 29.87 -8.91 7.69
CA ILE A 71 30.28 -7.55 7.35
C ILE A 71 31.47 -7.58 6.38
N GLU A 72 32.49 -8.38 6.66
CA GLU A 72 33.66 -8.55 5.77
C GLU A 72 33.26 -9.06 4.40
N ARG A 73 32.39 -10.07 4.33
CA ARG A 73 31.86 -10.57 3.04
C ARG A 73 31.05 -9.51 2.31
N THR A 74 30.28 -8.68 3.02
CA THR A 74 29.48 -7.61 2.41
C THR A 74 30.38 -6.50 1.88
N LEU A 75 31.38 -6.08 2.65
CA LEU A 75 32.40 -5.11 2.24
C LEU A 75 33.22 -5.65 1.07
N GLN A 76 33.65 -6.91 1.11
CA GLN A 76 34.35 -7.57 0.01
C GLN A 76 33.47 -7.74 -1.23
N THR A 77 32.17 -7.94 -1.06
CA THR A 77 31.22 -7.98 -2.18
C THR A 77 31.10 -6.59 -2.82
N LEU A 78 31.03 -5.51 -2.02
CA LEU A 78 31.04 -4.14 -2.53
C LEU A 78 32.37 -3.79 -3.22
N ASP A 79 33.50 -4.20 -2.64
CA ASP A 79 34.85 -3.96 -3.17
C ASP A 79 35.08 -4.70 -4.51
N ASN A 80 34.64 -5.95 -4.59
CA ASN A 80 34.71 -6.76 -5.82
C ASN A 80 33.65 -6.37 -6.86
N ASN A 81 32.61 -5.62 -6.48
CA ASN A 81 31.50 -5.23 -7.35
C ASN A 81 31.24 -3.72 -7.24
N PRO A 82 32.21 -2.86 -7.59
CA PRO A 82 32.07 -1.41 -7.47
C PRO A 82 30.89 -0.87 -8.30
N GLN A 83 30.46 -1.60 -9.33
CA GLN A 83 29.26 -1.28 -10.12
C GLN A 83 28.00 -1.08 -9.26
N ILE A 84 27.85 -1.80 -8.13
CA ILE A 84 26.70 -1.68 -7.23
C ILE A 84 26.63 -0.27 -6.61
N VAL A 85 27.77 0.29 -6.21
CA VAL A 85 27.86 1.65 -5.66
C VAL A 85 27.61 2.68 -6.76
N THR A 86 28.16 2.48 -7.95
CA THR A 86 27.94 3.41 -9.08
C THR A 86 26.49 3.45 -9.55
N GLN A 87 25.76 2.33 -9.54
CA GLN A 87 24.35 2.27 -9.91
C GLN A 87 23.46 2.99 -8.88
N LEU A 88 23.79 2.87 -7.58
CA LEU A 88 23.10 3.59 -6.52
C LEU A 88 23.38 5.10 -6.58
N LEU A 89 24.63 5.51 -6.81
CA LEU A 89 24.99 6.92 -6.99
C LEU A 89 24.32 7.52 -8.24
N ASN A 90 24.29 6.81 -9.36
CA ASN A 90 23.55 7.25 -10.55
C ASN A 90 22.05 7.41 -10.27
N THR A 91 21.46 6.57 -9.43
CA THR A 91 20.02 6.69 -9.05
C THR A 91 19.78 7.90 -8.15
N VAL A 92 20.70 8.21 -7.23
CA VAL A 92 20.63 9.39 -6.37
C VAL A 92 20.91 10.69 -7.15
N ASP A 93 21.89 10.69 -8.05
CA ASP A 93 22.21 11.84 -8.92
C ASP A 93 21.09 12.14 -9.92
N ASN A 94 20.40 11.12 -10.44
CA ASN A 94 19.19 11.31 -11.24
C ASN A 94 18.04 11.92 -10.41
N THR A 95 17.99 11.67 -9.11
CA THR A 95 16.93 12.21 -8.24
C THR A 95 17.24 13.65 -7.77
N VAL A 96 18.50 13.99 -7.53
CA VAL A 96 18.93 15.34 -7.12
C VAL A 96 19.10 16.29 -8.32
N GLY A 97 19.62 15.80 -9.46
CA GLY A 97 19.69 16.56 -10.71
C GLY A 97 18.32 16.94 -11.27
N THR A 98 17.32 16.09 -11.04
CA THR A 98 15.91 16.39 -11.39
C THR A 98 15.27 17.42 -10.48
N VAL A 99 15.84 17.80 -9.33
CA VAL A 99 15.31 18.87 -8.46
C VAL A 99 16.10 20.17 -8.61
N GLY A 100 17.40 20.11 -8.88
CA GLY A 100 18.24 21.30 -9.14
C GLY A 100 17.97 21.98 -10.49
N GLY A 101 17.58 21.22 -11.52
CA GLY A 101 17.30 21.75 -12.87
C GLY A 101 15.91 22.36 -13.08
N VAL A 102 14.96 22.15 -12.17
CA VAL A 102 13.57 22.61 -12.33
C VAL A 102 13.34 24.02 -11.81
N ALA A 103 14.17 24.51 -10.88
CA ALA A 103 13.93 25.82 -10.27
C ALA A 103 14.09 26.98 -11.27
N ASN A 104 15.04 26.89 -12.23
CA ASN A 104 15.26 27.96 -13.22
C ASN A 104 14.55 27.76 -14.58
N ASN A 105 14.17 26.53 -14.94
CA ASN A 105 13.41 26.28 -16.17
C ASN A 105 11.89 26.25 -15.96
N ALA A 106 11.38 26.07 -14.74
CA ALA A 106 9.94 26.04 -14.51
C ALA A 106 9.25 27.40 -14.69
N VAL A 107 9.92 28.53 -14.45
CA VAL A 107 9.26 29.84 -14.56
C VAL A 107 9.16 30.32 -16.02
N GLY A 108 10.15 30.01 -16.88
CA GLY A 108 10.10 30.36 -18.31
C GLY A 108 9.31 29.39 -19.17
N THR A 109 9.32 28.09 -18.82
CA THR A 109 8.73 27.04 -19.66
C THR A 109 7.24 26.88 -19.39
N VAL A 110 6.76 27.09 -18.16
CA VAL A 110 5.32 26.96 -17.84
C VAL A 110 4.46 27.99 -18.59
N GLY A 111 4.99 29.17 -18.94
CA GLY A 111 4.29 30.14 -19.80
C GLY A 111 4.15 29.69 -21.26
N GLY A 112 5.12 28.94 -21.79
CA GLY A 112 5.15 28.50 -23.20
C GLY A 112 4.53 27.12 -23.46
N VAL A 113 4.71 26.16 -22.54
CA VAL A 113 4.11 24.82 -22.71
C VAL A 113 2.62 24.83 -22.37
N ALA A 114 2.14 25.73 -21.49
CA ALA A 114 0.71 25.89 -21.28
C ALA A 114 0.00 26.22 -22.61
N ASN A 115 0.50 27.15 -23.42
CA ASN A 115 -0.17 27.51 -24.68
C ASN A 115 -0.09 26.42 -25.76
N ASN A 116 1.04 25.71 -25.90
CA ASN A 116 1.17 24.63 -26.90
C ASN A 116 0.47 23.33 -26.46
N ALA A 117 0.47 22.98 -25.18
CA ALA A 117 -0.27 21.81 -24.68
C ALA A 117 -1.78 22.07 -24.65
N VAL A 118 -2.22 23.29 -24.34
CA VAL A 118 -3.65 23.68 -24.40
C VAL A 118 -4.15 23.66 -25.85
N GLY A 119 -3.32 24.07 -26.82
CA GLY A 119 -3.64 23.93 -28.24
C GLY A 119 -3.73 22.48 -28.71
N ALA A 120 -2.79 21.62 -28.28
CA ALA A 120 -2.78 20.20 -28.64
C ALA A 120 -3.95 19.42 -27.99
N VAL A 121 -4.29 19.69 -26.73
CA VAL A 121 -5.44 19.05 -26.05
C VAL A 121 -6.78 19.49 -26.67
N GLY A 122 -6.92 20.76 -27.07
CA GLY A 122 -8.09 21.24 -27.81
C GLY A 122 -8.24 20.60 -29.19
N GLN A 123 -7.12 20.34 -29.89
CA GLN A 123 -7.11 19.60 -31.16
C GLN A 123 -7.44 18.11 -31.00
N ILE A 124 -7.06 17.48 -29.89
CA ILE A 124 -7.39 16.07 -29.58
C ILE A 124 -8.89 15.91 -29.28
N ALA A 125 -9.51 16.84 -28.55
CA ALA A 125 -10.95 16.82 -28.31
C ALA A 125 -11.75 16.93 -29.62
N GLY A 126 -11.33 17.80 -30.55
CA GLY A 126 -11.93 17.90 -31.88
C GLY A 126 -11.70 16.67 -32.77
N SER A 127 -10.53 16.03 -32.67
CA SER A 127 -10.16 14.86 -33.50
C SER A 127 -10.77 13.53 -33.03
N ALA A 128 -11.22 13.47 -31.77
CA ALA A 128 -11.84 12.30 -31.17
C ALA A 128 -13.38 12.29 -31.30
N LEU A 129 -14.00 13.42 -31.65
CA LEU A 129 -15.44 13.54 -31.91
C LEU A 129 -15.76 13.19 -33.37
N ARG A 130 -15.57 11.93 -33.75
CA ARG A 130 -15.82 11.50 -35.14
C ARG A 130 -17.27 11.04 -35.33
N THR A 131 -17.86 11.43 -36.45
CA THR A 131 -19.18 10.96 -36.87
C THR A 131 -19.23 9.42 -36.86
N GLY A 132 -20.28 8.86 -36.25
CA GLY A 132 -20.51 7.42 -36.10
C GLY A 132 -20.00 6.80 -34.80
N GLN A 133 -19.13 7.48 -34.04
CA GLN A 133 -18.66 6.97 -32.73
C GLN A 133 -19.62 7.33 -31.60
N VAL A 134 -19.71 6.48 -30.57
CA VAL A 134 -20.51 6.78 -29.37
C VAL A 134 -19.81 7.89 -28.57
N LEU A 135 -20.57 8.92 -28.18
CA LEU A 135 -20.04 10.02 -27.38
C LEU A 135 -19.74 9.56 -25.94
N ASN A 136 -18.48 9.65 -25.51
CA ASN A 136 -18.07 9.40 -24.13
C ASN A 136 -17.39 10.64 -23.52
N LEU A 137 -18.17 11.46 -22.82
CA LEU A 137 -17.71 12.73 -22.23
C LEU A 137 -16.59 12.52 -21.19
N GLY A 138 -16.71 11.48 -20.36
CA GLY A 138 -15.74 11.20 -19.29
C GLY A 138 -14.36 10.80 -19.82
N GLN A 139 -14.33 9.93 -20.83
CA GLN A 139 -13.07 9.52 -21.48
C GLN A 139 -12.41 10.68 -22.23
N LEU A 140 -13.21 11.54 -22.87
CA LEU A 140 -12.72 12.69 -23.62
C LEU A 140 -12.39 13.90 -22.73
N GLY A 141 -12.72 13.85 -21.43
CA GLY A 141 -12.51 14.96 -20.52
C GLY A 141 -13.35 16.19 -20.86
N LEU A 142 -14.55 15.96 -21.37
CA LEU A 142 -15.51 16.99 -21.74
C LEU A 142 -16.53 17.18 -20.62
N SER A 143 -16.79 18.42 -20.25
CA SER A 143 -17.79 18.81 -19.26
C SER A 143 -19.04 19.32 -19.99
N GLN A 144 -20.19 18.69 -19.78
CA GLN A 144 -21.44 19.13 -20.42
C GLN A 144 -21.92 20.46 -19.81
N LEU A 145 -22.11 21.46 -20.66
CA LEU A 145 -22.64 22.78 -20.30
C LEU A 145 -24.16 22.84 -20.47
N GLY A 146 -24.69 22.12 -21.47
CA GLY A 146 -26.12 22.11 -21.76
C GLY A 146 -26.49 21.06 -22.80
N GLN A 147 -27.78 20.70 -22.85
CA GLN A 147 -28.31 19.79 -23.85
C GLN A 147 -29.72 20.18 -24.28
N THR A 148 -30.02 20.00 -25.56
CA THR A 148 -31.36 20.17 -26.15
C THR A 148 -31.61 19.08 -27.17
N VAL A 149 -32.87 18.86 -27.55
CA VAL A 149 -33.24 17.93 -28.62
C VAL A 149 -33.79 18.75 -29.78
N ASN A 150 -33.26 18.52 -30.99
CA ASN A 150 -33.70 19.22 -32.19
C ASN A 150 -34.98 18.60 -32.77
N ALA A 151 -35.58 19.24 -33.78
CA ALA A 151 -36.79 18.76 -34.44
C ALA A 151 -36.63 17.39 -35.15
N ALA A 152 -35.38 16.94 -35.39
CA ALA A 152 -35.07 15.63 -35.94
C ALA A 152 -34.90 14.54 -34.87
N GLY A 153 -35.15 14.85 -33.59
CA GLY A 153 -35.01 13.90 -32.47
C GLY A 153 -33.57 13.60 -32.08
N GLN A 154 -32.60 14.42 -32.53
CA GLN A 154 -31.19 14.30 -32.18
C GLN A 154 -30.86 15.16 -30.96
N THR A 155 -29.93 14.69 -30.13
CA THR A 155 -29.49 15.42 -28.94
C THR A 155 -28.32 16.33 -29.28
N VAL A 156 -28.50 17.63 -29.17
CA VAL A 156 -27.47 18.65 -29.30
C VAL A 156 -26.90 18.95 -27.91
N ARG A 157 -25.60 18.74 -27.71
CA ARG A 157 -24.91 19.01 -26.45
C ARG A 157 -23.87 20.10 -26.63
N GLN A 158 -23.89 21.08 -25.74
CA GLN A 158 -22.77 22.02 -25.59
C GLN A 158 -21.86 21.47 -24.50
N VAL A 159 -20.59 21.28 -24.85
CA VAL A 159 -19.58 20.69 -23.97
C VAL A 159 -18.36 21.59 -23.93
N ARG A 160 -17.68 21.63 -22.80
CA ARG A 160 -16.44 22.35 -22.59
C ARG A 160 -15.30 21.37 -22.43
N ASP A 161 -14.22 21.57 -23.16
CA ASP A 161 -13.01 20.78 -22.96
C ASP A 161 -12.17 21.33 -21.78
N ARG A 162 -11.04 20.67 -21.49
CA ARG A 162 -10.10 21.12 -20.45
C ARG A 162 -9.39 22.43 -20.80
N SER A 163 -9.39 22.84 -22.07
CA SER A 163 -8.84 24.14 -22.54
C SER A 163 -9.81 25.31 -22.34
N GLY A 164 -11.06 25.01 -21.95
CA GLY A 164 -12.13 25.99 -21.86
C GLY A 164 -12.77 26.33 -23.21
N ALA A 165 -12.43 25.62 -24.29
CA ALA A 165 -13.13 25.73 -25.56
C ALA A 165 -14.50 25.06 -25.47
N VAL A 166 -15.51 25.66 -26.10
CA VAL A 166 -16.87 25.12 -26.14
C VAL A 166 -17.11 24.47 -27.50
N LEU A 167 -17.61 23.23 -27.48
CA LEU A 167 -17.99 22.47 -28.66
C LEU A 167 -19.48 22.16 -28.62
N GLU A 168 -20.11 22.17 -29.78
CA GLU A 168 -21.44 21.65 -30.00
C GLU A 168 -21.34 20.26 -30.64
N VAL A 169 -21.90 19.25 -29.98
CA VAL A 169 -21.88 17.85 -30.43
C VAL A 169 -23.32 17.37 -30.58
N VAL A 170 -23.68 16.95 -31.78
CA VAL A 170 -25.00 16.39 -32.09
C VAL A 170 -24.88 14.87 -32.10
N THR A 171 -25.74 14.18 -31.37
CA THR A 171 -25.82 12.72 -31.38
C THR A 171 -27.20 12.22 -31.81
N ASP A 172 -27.24 11.01 -32.38
CA ASP A 172 -28.48 10.30 -32.62
C ASP A 172 -29.08 9.72 -31.33
N GLN A 173 -30.20 9.00 -31.45
CA GLN A 173 -30.89 8.33 -30.34
C GLN A 173 -30.05 7.21 -29.69
N ALA A 174 -29.06 6.67 -30.39
CA ALA A 174 -28.10 5.69 -29.88
C ALA A 174 -26.85 6.35 -29.27
N ASN A 175 -26.88 7.67 -29.08
CA ASN A 175 -25.78 8.49 -28.56
C ASN A 175 -24.51 8.46 -29.44
N ARG A 176 -24.65 8.13 -30.73
CA ARG A 176 -23.55 8.22 -31.71
C ARG A 176 -23.48 9.62 -32.28
N ILE A 177 -22.27 10.14 -32.43
CA ILE A 177 -21.99 11.47 -32.95
C ILE A 177 -22.43 11.53 -34.41
N VAL A 178 -23.29 12.50 -34.73
CA VAL A 178 -23.71 12.84 -36.08
C VAL A 178 -22.81 13.96 -36.60
N SER A 179 -22.57 14.96 -35.77
CA SER A 179 -21.68 16.08 -36.09
C SER A 179 -21.09 16.69 -34.82
N SER A 180 -19.95 17.34 -34.97
CA SER A 180 -19.34 18.16 -33.93
C SER A 180 -18.72 19.40 -34.53
N ARG A 181 -18.87 20.55 -33.86
CA ARG A 181 -18.20 21.80 -34.26
C ARG A 181 -17.77 22.60 -33.03
N ALA A 182 -16.64 23.29 -33.14
CA ALA A 182 -16.24 24.25 -32.13
C ALA A 182 -17.11 25.52 -32.24
N LEU A 183 -17.56 26.04 -31.09
CA LEU A 183 -18.24 27.32 -31.02
C LEU A 183 -17.19 28.43 -30.80
N PRO A 184 -17.31 29.57 -31.52
CA PRO A 184 -16.44 30.70 -31.29
C PRO A 184 -16.63 31.22 -29.85
N ARG A 185 -15.54 31.65 -29.21
CA ARG A 185 -15.61 32.32 -27.91
C ARG A 185 -16.34 33.65 -28.11
N GLN A 186 -17.47 33.84 -27.41
CA GLN A 186 -18.13 35.14 -27.28
C GLN A 186 -17.50 35.95 -26.16
#